data_AF-A0A926PZB8-F1
#
_entry.id   AF-A0A926PZB8-F1
#
_cell.length_a   1.000
_cell.length_b   1.000
_cell.length_c   1.000
_cell.angle_alpha   90.00
_cell.angle_beta   90.00
_cell.angle_gamma   90.00
#
_symmetry.space_group_name_H-M   'P 1'
#
loop_
_entity.id
_entity.type
_entity.pdbx_description
1 polymer ?
#
loop_
_entity_poly.entity_id
_entity_poly.type
_entity_poly.pdbx_seq_one_letter_code
_entity_poly.pdbx_strand_id
1 'polypeptide(L)'
;MTPQQQEQHRSTSTTRTTEAARSRPAPPPETGALVNAPAVHFERLSDRQRHGRSCCWCAGTPDRRFPVRILRGADVRLYACLPCASMYGVTEVS
;
A
#
# COMPACT_ATOMS: atom_id res chain seq x y z
N MET A 1 -42.15 42.30 -13.78
CA MET A 1 -42.26 41.64 -15.09
C MET A 1 -41.55 40.30 -14.99
N THR A 2 -42.31 39.21 -14.98
CA THR A 2 -41.78 37.84 -14.91
C THR A 2 -42.51 37.01 -15.96
N PRO A 3 -41.76 36.24 -16.75
CA PRO A 3 -42.07 34.84 -17.04
C PRO A 3 -40.85 33.99 -16.61
N GLN A 4 -40.94 32.89 -15.85
CA GLN A 4 -41.62 31.60 -16.06
C GLN A 4 -41.28 30.95 -17.41
N GLN A 5 -40.35 29.98 -17.41
CA GLN A 5 -40.34 28.68 -18.14
C GLN A 5 -38.96 28.02 -17.90
N GLN A 6 -38.80 26.85 -17.26
CA GLN A 6 -39.37 25.50 -17.48
C GLN A 6 -38.70 24.77 -18.66
N GLU A 7 -37.90 23.73 -18.36
CA GLU A 7 -37.57 22.53 -19.16
C GLU A 7 -36.52 21.75 -18.34
N GLN A 8 -36.75 20.61 -17.66
CA GLN A 8 -37.58 19.43 -17.89
C GLN A 8 -37.22 18.58 -19.12
N HIS A 9 -35.96 18.16 -19.24
CA HIS A 9 -35.61 16.96 -20.00
C HIS A 9 -34.54 16.18 -19.21
N ARG A 10 -34.92 15.23 -18.35
CA ARG A 10 -35.26 13.85 -18.71
C ARG A 10 -34.13 13.17 -19.49
N SER A 11 -33.42 12.32 -18.75
CA SER A 11 -32.96 10.99 -19.14
C SER A 11 -32.65 10.71 -20.61
N THR A 12 -31.43 10.21 -20.76
CA THR A 12 -31.06 9.02 -21.52
C THR A 12 -30.92 9.14 -23.04
N SER A 13 -29.73 8.74 -23.44
CA SER A 13 -29.40 8.02 -24.67
C SER A 13 -29.03 8.88 -25.87
N THR A 14 -27.74 9.06 -26.05
CA THR A 14 -27.15 8.81 -27.37
C THR A 14 -25.90 7.96 -27.18
N THR A 15 -26.13 6.66 -27.25
CA THR A 15 -25.12 5.65 -27.57
C THR A 15 -24.52 5.98 -28.93
N ARG A 16 -23.20 6.16 -28.99
CA ARG A 16 -22.39 5.86 -30.17
C ARG A 16 -20.98 5.49 -29.69
N THR A 17 -20.72 4.19 -29.55
CA THR A 17 -20.17 3.32 -30.61
C THR A 17 -18.65 3.30 -30.50
N THR A 18 -18.20 2.22 -29.85
CA THR A 18 -16.97 1.46 -30.09
C THR A 18 -15.70 2.26 -30.39
N GLU A 19 -14.85 2.38 -29.39
CA GLU A 19 -13.42 2.19 -29.63
C GLU A 19 -12.89 1.20 -28.60
N ALA A 20 -12.62 -0.02 -29.08
CA ALA A 20 -11.87 -1.03 -28.37
C ALA A 20 -10.40 -0.56 -28.27
N ALA A 21 -10.16 0.47 -27.48
CA ALA A 21 -8.83 0.76 -26.99
C ALA A 21 -8.54 -0.32 -25.94
N ARG A 22 -7.70 -1.29 -26.31
CA ARG A 22 -7.08 -2.24 -25.38
C ARG A 22 -6.72 -1.48 -24.10
N SER A 23 -7.45 -1.75 -23.02
CA SER A 23 -7.14 -1.22 -21.70
C SER A 23 -5.76 -1.73 -21.32
N ARG A 24 -4.74 -0.95 -21.65
CA ARG A 24 -3.42 -1.06 -21.05
C ARG A 24 -3.68 -0.92 -19.55
N PRO A 25 -3.30 -1.88 -18.69
CA PRO A 25 -3.36 -1.67 -17.25
C PRO A 25 -2.60 -0.38 -16.95
N ALA A 26 -3.23 0.49 -16.16
CA ALA A 26 -2.57 1.69 -15.67
C ALA A 26 -1.21 1.28 -15.08
N PRO A 27 -0.13 2.04 -15.33
CA PRO A 27 1.14 1.76 -14.68
C PRO A 27 0.89 1.68 -13.16
N PRO A 28 1.49 0.70 -12.47
CA PRO A 28 1.37 0.63 -11.01
C PRO A 28 1.72 2.01 -10.43
N PRO A 29 1.06 2.45 -9.35
CA PRO A 29 1.34 3.75 -8.74
C PRO A 29 2.85 3.86 -8.59
N GLU A 30 3.43 4.88 -9.21
CA GLU A 30 4.87 5.12 -9.18
C GLU A 30 5.28 5.13 -7.73
N THR A 31 5.88 4.02 -7.31
CA THR A 31 6.28 3.82 -5.94
C THR A 31 7.42 4.78 -5.75
N GLY A 32 7.13 5.94 -5.16
CA GLY A 32 8.11 6.98 -4.91
C GLY A 32 9.41 6.34 -4.43
N ALA A 33 10.51 6.66 -5.13
CA ALA A 33 11.79 5.96 -5.11
C ALA A 33 12.01 5.16 -3.82
N LEU A 34 11.74 3.86 -3.88
CA LEU A 34 11.93 2.95 -2.76
C LEU A 34 13.37 3.11 -2.26
N VAL A 35 13.54 3.56 -1.02
CA VAL A 35 14.86 3.65 -0.41
C VAL A 35 15.29 2.26 0.02
N ASN A 36 16.58 1.95 -0.13
CA ASN A 36 17.11 0.69 0.35
C ASN A 36 16.80 0.53 1.84
N ALA A 37 16.06 -0.54 2.17
CA ALA A 37 15.74 -0.86 3.54
C ALA A 37 17.03 -1.09 4.34
N PRO A 38 17.19 -0.48 5.54
CA PRO A 38 18.34 -0.77 6.39
C PRO A 38 18.40 -2.26 6.72
N ALA A 39 19.59 -2.84 6.65
CA ALA A 39 19.82 -4.23 7.03
C ALA A 39 19.36 -4.47 8.48
N VAL A 40 18.52 -5.48 8.68
CA VAL A 40 18.06 -5.88 10.01
C VAL A 40 19.03 -6.93 10.57
N HIS A 41 19.76 -6.54 11.60
CA HIS A 41 20.66 -7.43 12.34
C HIS A 41 19.94 -7.96 13.57
N PHE A 42 19.66 -9.27 13.60
CA PHE A 42 18.86 -9.91 14.66
C PHE A 42 19.44 -9.67 16.05
N GLU A 43 20.77 -9.70 16.17
CA GLU A 43 21.52 -9.50 17.40
C GLU A 43 21.32 -8.10 18.00
N ARG A 44 20.97 -7.11 17.16
CA ARG A 44 20.72 -5.72 17.56
C ARG A 44 19.26 -5.44 17.86
N LEU A 45 18.36 -6.38 17.61
CA LEU A 45 16.94 -6.24 17.92
C LEU A 45 16.71 -6.43 19.42
N SER A 46 15.80 -5.62 19.98
CA SER A 46 15.24 -5.84 21.31
C SER A 46 14.38 -7.11 21.36
N ASP A 47 14.16 -7.65 22.56
CA ASP A 47 13.30 -8.83 22.73
C ASP A 47 11.89 -8.63 22.19
N ARG A 48 11.34 -7.41 22.30
CA ARG A 48 10.02 -7.09 21.76
C ARG A 48 9.99 -7.20 20.24
N GLN A 49 11.04 -6.74 19.56
CA GLN A 49 11.16 -6.84 18.10
C GLN A 49 11.39 -8.29 17.66
N ARG A 50 12.25 -9.03 18.37
CA ARG A 50 12.51 -10.46 18.09
C ARG A 50 11.26 -11.33 18.19
N HIS A 51 10.33 -10.98 19.09
CA HIS A 51 9.03 -11.65 19.22
C HIS A 51 7.92 -11.06 18.33
N GLY A 52 8.24 -10.15 17.40
CA GLY A 52 7.27 -9.55 16.48
C GLY A 52 6.25 -8.63 17.15
N ARG A 53 6.55 -8.12 18.35
CA ARG A 53 5.66 -7.25 19.15
C ARG A 53 5.93 -5.75 18.94
N SER A 54 6.92 -5.40 18.11
CA SER A 54 7.22 -4.04 17.66
C SER A 54 7.89 -4.04 16.29
N CYS A 55 7.82 -2.90 15.60
CA CYS A 55 8.44 -2.68 14.29
C CYS A 55 9.94 -2.97 14.36
N CYS A 56 10.46 -3.78 13.43
CA CYS A 56 11.87 -4.17 13.42
C CYS A 56 12.84 -3.01 13.15
N TRP A 57 12.38 -1.89 12.56
CA TRP A 57 13.22 -0.71 12.31
C TRP A 57 13.08 0.39 13.37
N CYS A 58 11.86 0.77 13.75
CA CYS A 58 11.62 1.94 14.61
C CYS A 58 11.09 1.61 16.01
N ALA A 59 10.90 0.32 16.35
CA ALA A 59 10.29 -0.14 17.60
C ALA A 59 8.85 0.35 17.88
N GLY A 60 8.19 0.98 16.90
CA GLY A 60 6.76 1.35 16.97
C GLY A 60 5.80 0.16 16.92
N THR A 61 4.50 0.43 16.85
CA THR A 61 3.46 -0.60 16.76
C THR A 61 3.60 -1.39 15.45
N PRO A 62 3.75 -2.73 15.50
CA PRO A 62 3.88 -3.53 14.30
C PRO A 62 2.51 -3.71 13.64
N ASP A 63 2.51 -3.93 12.33
CA ASP A 63 1.34 -4.37 11.59
C ASP A 63 1.63 -5.73 10.95
N ARG A 64 0.81 -6.73 11.29
CA ARG A 64 1.02 -8.12 10.89
C ARG A 64 0.92 -8.35 9.38
N ARG A 65 0.30 -7.40 8.68
CA ARG A 65 0.17 -7.43 7.22
C ARG A 65 1.50 -7.16 6.52
N PHE A 66 2.51 -6.61 7.21
CA PHE A 66 3.83 -6.30 6.63
C PHE A 66 4.96 -7.14 7.27
N PRO A 67 5.06 -8.44 6.97
CA PRO A 67 6.12 -9.29 7.48
C PRO A 67 7.47 -8.94 6.86
N VAL A 68 8.54 -8.98 7.66
CA VAL A 68 9.92 -8.75 7.22
C VAL A 68 10.70 -10.05 7.42
N ARG A 69 11.22 -10.61 6.32
CA ARG A 69 12.02 -11.84 6.35
C ARG A 69 13.51 -11.51 6.47
N ILE A 70 14.20 -12.16 7.40
CA ILE A 70 15.66 -12.08 7.52
C ILE A 70 16.29 -13.44 7.20
N LEU A 71 17.39 -13.43 6.44
CA LEU A 71 18.06 -14.66 5.96
C LEU A 71 18.59 -15.55 7.09
N ARG A 72 18.93 -14.98 8.25
CA ARG A 72 19.57 -15.70 9.39
C ARG A 72 18.63 -16.08 10.53
N GLY A 73 17.32 -15.94 10.37
CA GLY A 73 16.35 -16.23 11.43
C GLY A 73 15.13 -16.94 10.89
N ALA A 74 15.31 -18.15 10.35
CA ALA A 74 14.28 -18.90 9.62
C ALA A 74 12.92 -19.02 10.35
N ASP A 75 12.90 -18.91 11.68
CA ASP A 75 11.69 -18.98 12.53
C ASP A 75 11.26 -17.64 13.16
N VAL A 76 11.95 -16.54 12.86
CA VAL A 76 11.67 -15.23 13.46
C VAL A 76 10.66 -14.48 12.59
N ARG A 77 9.48 -14.21 13.17
CA ARG A 77 8.46 -13.36 12.54
C ARG A 77 8.64 -11.91 12.94
N LEU A 78 9.35 -11.16 12.10
CA LEU A 78 9.45 -9.71 12.23
C LEU A 78 8.34 -9.03 11.41
N TYR A 79 7.92 -7.86 11.88
CA TYR A 79 6.90 -7.06 11.21
C TYR A 79 7.33 -5.60 11.16
N ALA A 80 6.92 -4.90 10.11
CA ALA A 80 7.07 -3.47 9.98
C ALA A 80 5.79 -2.76 10.46
N CYS A 81 5.91 -1.49 10.85
CA CYS A 81 4.76 -0.60 10.94
C CYS A 81 4.42 -0.04 9.55
N LEU A 82 3.19 0.45 9.36
CA LEU A 82 2.75 1.02 8.07
C LEU A 82 3.72 2.10 7.51
N PRO A 83 4.20 3.08 8.30
CA PRO A 83 5.15 4.07 7.77
C PRO A 83 6.47 3.48 7.25
N CYS A 84 7.05 2.53 7.99
CA CYS A 84 8.29 1.86 7.56
C CYS A 84 8.03 0.93 6.38
N ALA A 85 6.88 0.26 6.34
CA ALA A 85 6.50 -0.59 5.22
C ALA A 85 6.39 0.21 3.92
N SER A 86 5.71 1.36 3.95
CA SER A 86 5.62 2.26 2.79
C SER A 86 6.98 2.83 2.39
N MET A 87 7.82 3.21 3.36
CA MET A 87 9.15 3.77 3.08
C MET A 87 10.09 2.77 2.43
N TYR A 88 10.08 1.52 2.89
CA TYR A 88 11.01 0.47 2.48
C TYR A 88 10.42 -0.53 1.48
N GLY A 89 9.18 -0.33 1.03
CA GLY A 89 8.52 -1.19 0.06
C GLY A 89 8.21 -2.60 0.56
N VAL A 90 7.89 -2.76 1.85
CA VAL A 90 7.47 -4.06 2.40
C VAL A 90 6.07 -4.37 1.87
N THR A 91 5.95 -5.48 1.15
CA THR A 91 4.68 -5.92 0.56
C THR A 91 3.71 -6.37 1.63
N GLU A 92 2.45 -5.95 1.49
CA GLU A 92 1.35 -6.45 2.29
C GLU A 92 1.08 -7.93 1.97
N VAL A 93 0.91 -8.76 2.99
CA VAL A 93 0.41 -10.13 2.84
C VAL A 93 -0.97 -10.24 3.48
N SER A 94 -1.90 -10.86 2.73
CA SER A 94 -3.29 -11.11 3.11
C SER A 94 -3.44 -12.38 3.95
#